data_AF-A0A4R8VDK2-F1
#
_entry.id   AF-A0A4R8VDK2-F1
#
_cell.length_a   1.000
_cell.length_b   1.000
_cell.length_c   1.000
_cell.angle_alpha   90.00
_cell.angle_beta   90.00
_cell.angle_gamma   90.00
#
_symmetry.space_group_name_H-M   'P 1'
#
loop_
_entity.id
_entity.type
_entity.pdbx_description
1 polymer ?
#
loop_
_entity_poly.entity_id
_entity_poly.type
_entity_poly.pdbx_seq_one_letter_code
_entity_poly.pdbx_strand_id
1 'polypeptide(L)'
;MPVRPMIAAVLLLALALTGCTGASAAKPSMTPTLVASTAPTGDGTLLIGTLFPMTGDNAASGAAQVAGTELAVRDILADQTTPTQPVQLIHRNVAGDLAAAYADLATRGVDLVLWDATTALPADAEGLIGSAAIVALIDFANGGTPLAATDEFTARLKTADPTLTATAGGAEAYDGVMTAALAAVITGDDGGSSLEAGWPKVISGSAVCASWAECVFAMTEKQIIDYQGITGRRS
;
A
#
# COMPACT_ATOMS: atom_id res chain seq x y z
N MET A 1 8.34 -74.97 -16.60
CA MET A 1 8.68 -75.41 -15.23
C MET A 1 9.98 -76.19 -15.29
N PRO A 2 10.81 -76.25 -14.23
CA PRO A 2 10.98 -75.28 -13.11
C PRO A 2 12.06 -74.26 -13.57
N VAL A 3 13.06 -73.70 -12.86
CA VAL A 3 13.48 -73.63 -11.43
C VAL A 3 13.99 -72.17 -11.18
N ARG A 4 14.17 -71.75 -9.92
CA ARG A 4 14.97 -70.58 -9.51
C ARG A 4 15.73 -70.93 -8.21
N PRO A 5 17.01 -70.56 -8.08
CA PRO A 5 17.54 -69.99 -6.83
C PRO A 5 18.07 -68.56 -7.08
N MET A 6 17.79 -67.55 -6.24
CA MET A 6 18.42 -67.25 -4.93
C MET A 6 19.91 -66.90 -5.09
N ILE A 7 20.28 -65.61 -5.15
CA ILE A 7 20.45 -64.65 -4.03
C ILE A 7 21.67 -64.98 -3.16
N ALA A 8 22.66 -64.10 -3.18
CA ALA A 8 23.63 -63.87 -2.11
C ALA A 8 23.90 -62.36 -2.04
N ALA A 9 23.70 -61.74 -0.86
CA ALA A 9 23.97 -60.32 -0.65
C ALA A 9 25.46 -60.07 -0.36
N VAL A 10 25.96 -58.88 -0.64
CA VAL A 10 27.40 -58.56 -0.65
C VAL A 10 27.70 -57.31 0.17
N LEU A 11 28.80 -57.39 0.94
CA LEU A 11 29.52 -56.30 1.62
C LEU A 11 28.77 -55.44 2.65
N LEU A 12 29.09 -55.68 3.92
CA LEU A 12 29.25 -54.64 4.94
C LEU A 12 30.23 -55.15 6.02
N LEU A 13 31.48 -54.68 5.99
CA LEU A 13 32.46 -54.90 7.06
C LEU A 13 33.25 -53.61 7.25
N ALA A 14 33.20 -53.05 8.46
CA ALA A 14 33.76 -51.73 8.74
C ALA A 14 35.28 -51.75 8.94
N LEU A 15 35.99 -50.82 8.29
CA LEU A 15 37.37 -50.48 8.63
C LEU A 15 37.38 -49.28 9.56
N ALA A 16 37.85 -49.49 10.80
CA ALA A 16 38.14 -48.41 11.73
C ALA A 16 39.61 -47.98 11.57
N LEU A 17 39.85 -46.77 11.06
CA LEU A 17 41.18 -46.14 11.03
C LEU A 17 41.16 -44.86 11.87
N THR A 18 41.96 -44.85 12.94
CA THR A 18 42.20 -43.66 13.76
C THR A 18 43.24 -42.75 13.09
N GLY A 19 42.84 -41.53 12.73
CA GLY A 19 43.72 -40.49 12.19
C GLY A 19 43.91 -39.32 13.17
N CYS A 20 45.14 -38.81 13.29
CA CYS A 20 45.50 -37.80 14.28
C CYS A 20 44.84 -36.43 14.02
N THR A 21 44.23 -35.85 15.06
CA THR A 21 43.66 -34.50 15.01
C THR A 21 44.75 -33.43 15.12
N GLY A 22 45.15 -32.84 13.99
CA GLY A 22 45.92 -31.58 13.99
C GLY A 22 45.03 -30.42 14.46
N ALA A 23 45.48 -29.67 15.46
CA ALA A 23 44.75 -28.52 15.99
C ALA A 23 44.79 -27.32 15.02
N SER A 24 43.88 -27.30 14.05
CA SER A 24 43.64 -26.13 13.21
C SER A 24 43.01 -25.02 14.06
N ALA A 25 43.61 -23.82 14.06
CA ALA A 25 43.16 -22.71 14.89
C ALA A 25 41.73 -22.30 14.51
N ALA A 26 40.83 -22.27 15.49
CA ALA A 26 39.45 -21.85 15.27
C ALA A 26 39.41 -20.38 14.83
N LYS A 27 39.10 -20.17 13.54
CA LYS A 27 38.81 -18.83 13.00
C LYS A 27 37.66 -18.23 13.81
N PRO A 28 37.76 -16.97 14.30
CA PRO A 28 36.73 -16.40 15.14
C PRO A 28 35.39 -16.37 14.39
N SER A 29 34.42 -17.14 14.88
CA SER A 29 33.06 -17.14 14.34
C SER A 29 32.42 -15.81 14.71
N MET A 30 32.29 -14.92 13.73
CA MET A 30 31.54 -13.69 13.90
C MET A 30 30.05 -14.06 13.95
N THR A 31 29.53 -14.23 15.16
CA THR A 31 28.07 -14.27 15.38
C THR A 31 27.49 -13.00 14.75
N PRO A 32 26.58 -13.09 13.77
CA PRO A 32 25.95 -11.91 13.22
C PRO A 32 25.13 -11.26 14.33
N THR A 33 25.52 -10.06 14.75
CA THR A 33 24.68 -9.22 15.60
C THR A 33 23.40 -8.98 14.83
N LEU A 34 22.29 -9.56 15.28
CA LEU A 34 20.97 -9.22 14.76
C LEU A 34 20.78 -7.73 15.01
N VAL A 35 20.76 -6.95 13.92
CA VAL A 35 20.34 -5.54 13.99
C VAL A 35 18.92 -5.57 14.54
N ALA A 36 18.66 -4.81 15.60
CA ALA A 36 17.34 -4.73 16.16
C ALA A 36 16.41 -4.16 15.08
N SER A 37 15.51 -4.99 14.56
CA SER A 37 14.39 -4.49 13.78
C SER A 37 13.62 -3.54 14.69
N THR A 38 13.41 -2.32 14.23
CA THR A 38 12.36 -1.47 14.80
C THR A 38 11.06 -2.26 14.73
N ALA A 39 10.22 -2.13 15.76
CA ALA A 39 8.86 -2.65 15.68
C ALA A 39 8.10 -1.88 14.58
N PRO A 40 7.12 -2.50 13.92
CA PRO A 40 6.14 -1.78 13.09
C PRO A 40 5.49 -0.64 13.88
N THR A 41 5.10 0.42 13.19
CA THR A 41 4.40 1.57 13.77
C THR A 41 2.88 1.48 13.60
N GLY A 42 2.40 0.73 12.60
CA GLY A 42 0.99 0.37 12.42
C GLY A 42 0.61 -0.98 13.04
N ASP A 43 -0.64 -1.41 12.82
CA ASP A 43 -1.23 -2.60 13.46
C ASP A 43 -1.28 -3.86 12.59
N GLY A 44 -0.98 -3.75 11.29
CA GLY A 44 -1.11 -4.83 10.32
C GLY A 44 -2.35 -4.74 9.41
N THR A 45 -3.17 -3.69 9.54
CA THR A 45 -4.24 -3.27 8.62
C THR A 45 -3.99 -1.85 8.14
N LEU A 46 -3.96 -1.60 6.83
CA LEU A 46 -3.90 -0.23 6.30
C LEU A 46 -5.31 0.39 6.30
N LEU A 47 -5.63 1.14 7.35
CA LEU A 47 -6.95 1.73 7.55
C LEU A 47 -6.99 3.19 7.08
N ILE A 48 -7.52 3.41 5.88
CA ILE A 48 -7.58 4.73 5.25
C ILE A 48 -8.90 5.43 5.60
N GLY A 49 -8.80 6.50 6.38
CA GLY A 49 -9.88 7.47 6.53
C GLY A 49 -10.02 8.34 5.28
N THR A 50 -11.24 8.76 4.95
CA THR A 50 -11.43 9.82 3.95
C THR A 50 -12.35 10.91 4.47
N LEU A 51 -12.07 12.14 4.05
CA LEU A 51 -12.87 13.32 4.34
C LEU A 51 -13.24 13.95 3.01
N PHE A 52 -14.43 13.61 2.49
CA PHE A 52 -14.92 14.04 1.18
C PHE A 52 -16.25 14.80 1.31
N PRO A 53 -16.62 15.71 0.38
CA PRO A 53 -17.90 16.41 0.41
C PRO A 53 -19.03 15.46 -0.01
N MET A 54 -19.73 14.84 0.95
CA MET A 54 -20.87 13.95 0.69
C MET A 54 -22.20 14.70 0.55
N THR A 55 -22.25 15.97 0.97
CA THR A 55 -23.43 16.83 0.92
C THR A 55 -23.05 18.25 0.51
N GLY A 56 -24.04 19.04 0.09
CA GLY A 56 -23.82 20.39 -0.46
C GLY A 56 -23.37 20.37 -1.92
N ASP A 57 -22.88 21.50 -2.41
CA ASP A 57 -22.68 21.73 -3.84
C ASP A 57 -21.62 20.81 -4.47
N ASN A 58 -20.61 20.40 -3.69
CA ASN A 58 -19.55 19.51 -4.14
C ASN A 58 -19.90 18.00 -4.01
N ALA A 59 -21.14 17.64 -3.62
CA ALA A 59 -21.56 16.26 -3.37
C ALA A 59 -21.28 15.29 -4.54
N ALA A 60 -21.43 15.75 -5.78
CA ALA A 60 -21.17 14.92 -6.96
C ALA A 60 -19.67 14.62 -7.17
N SER A 61 -18.76 15.49 -6.71
CA SER A 61 -17.32 15.22 -6.70
C SER A 61 -16.92 14.35 -5.52
N GLY A 62 -17.53 14.50 -4.34
CA GLY A 62 -17.28 13.60 -3.22
C GLY A 62 -17.74 12.16 -3.51
N ALA A 63 -18.87 11.98 -4.22
CA ALA A 63 -19.29 10.67 -4.71
C ALA A 63 -18.26 10.06 -5.68
N ALA A 64 -17.70 10.86 -6.59
CA ALA A 64 -16.62 10.40 -7.47
C ALA A 64 -15.33 10.03 -6.69
N GLN A 65 -14.99 10.79 -5.64
CA GLN A 65 -13.86 10.49 -4.76
C GLN A 65 -14.06 9.18 -3.99
N VAL A 66 -15.25 8.94 -3.41
CA VAL A 66 -15.62 7.64 -2.79
C VAL A 66 -15.47 6.49 -3.79
N ALA A 67 -16.07 6.64 -4.98
CA ALA A 67 -15.99 5.63 -6.03
C ALA A 67 -14.55 5.37 -6.51
N GLY A 68 -13.69 6.39 -6.50
CA GLY A 68 -12.26 6.27 -6.79
C GLY A 68 -11.51 5.47 -5.72
N THR A 69 -11.76 5.74 -4.43
CA THR A 69 -11.14 4.98 -3.33
C THR A 69 -11.59 3.52 -3.30
N GLU A 70 -12.89 3.24 -3.46
CA GLU A 70 -13.45 1.89 -3.48
C GLU A 70 -12.95 1.07 -4.68
N LEU A 71 -12.84 1.72 -5.85
CA LEU A 71 -12.22 1.16 -7.05
C LEU A 71 -10.74 0.78 -6.80
N ALA A 72 -9.98 1.65 -6.14
CA ALA A 72 -8.56 1.38 -5.84
C ALA A 72 -8.39 0.22 -4.85
N VAL A 73 -9.14 0.21 -3.72
CA VAL A 73 -9.06 -0.89 -2.75
C VAL A 73 -9.44 -2.23 -3.37
N ARG A 74 -10.50 -2.26 -4.20
CA ARG A 74 -10.89 -3.48 -4.91
C ARG A 74 -9.81 -3.96 -5.89
N ASP A 75 -9.19 -3.04 -6.63
CA ASP A 75 -8.18 -3.38 -7.62
C ASP A 75 -6.82 -3.77 -6.96
N ILE A 76 -6.55 -3.34 -5.71
CA ILE A 76 -5.47 -3.87 -4.84
C ILE A 76 -5.82 -5.28 -4.35
N LEU A 77 -6.98 -5.46 -3.71
CA LEU A 77 -7.43 -6.73 -3.12
C LEU A 77 -7.73 -7.84 -4.15
N ALA A 78 -7.69 -7.51 -5.45
CA ALA A 78 -7.70 -8.49 -6.54
C ALA A 78 -6.38 -9.28 -6.65
N ASP A 79 -5.26 -8.72 -6.16
CA ASP A 79 -3.98 -9.39 -6.05
C ASP A 79 -3.91 -10.20 -4.74
N GLN A 80 -3.90 -11.52 -4.88
CA GLN A 80 -3.77 -12.47 -3.76
C GLN A 80 -2.33 -12.97 -3.57
N THR A 81 -1.36 -12.38 -4.27
CA THR A 81 0.05 -12.84 -4.32
C THR A 81 1.00 -11.93 -3.57
N THR A 82 0.71 -10.62 -3.50
CA THR A 82 1.44 -9.70 -2.62
C THR A 82 0.98 -9.85 -1.17
N PRO A 83 1.89 -9.96 -0.19
CA PRO A 83 1.54 -9.90 1.22
C PRO A 83 1.30 -8.45 1.67
N THR A 84 0.25 -7.81 1.13
CA THR A 84 -0.24 -6.52 1.64
C THR A 84 -0.95 -6.69 2.97
N GLN A 85 -0.84 -5.69 3.84
CA GLN A 85 -1.81 -5.50 4.92
C GLN A 85 -3.22 -5.31 4.32
N PRO A 86 -4.31 -5.81 4.95
CA PRO A 86 -5.65 -5.60 4.45
C PRO A 86 -5.97 -4.10 4.37
N VAL A 87 -6.29 -3.61 3.18
CA VAL A 87 -6.66 -2.19 3.00
C VAL A 87 -8.15 -2.02 3.31
N GLN A 88 -8.50 -1.06 4.16
CA GLN A 88 -9.87 -0.76 4.57
C GLN A 88 -10.17 0.75 4.47
N LEU A 89 -11.45 1.10 4.27
CA LEU A 89 -11.90 2.48 4.08
C LEU A 89 -12.88 2.91 5.18
N ILE A 90 -12.71 4.14 5.68
CA ILE A 90 -13.69 4.82 6.54
C ILE A 90 -13.99 6.21 5.97
N HIS A 91 -15.08 6.31 5.20
CA HIS A 91 -15.51 7.57 4.60
C HIS A 91 -16.27 8.47 5.59
N ARG A 92 -15.90 9.75 5.66
CA ARG A 92 -16.58 10.80 6.43
C ARG A 92 -16.82 12.04 5.56
N ASN A 93 -17.78 12.85 6.00
CA ASN A 93 -18.19 14.06 5.29
C ASN A 93 -17.42 15.28 5.82
N VAL A 94 -16.85 16.11 4.94
CA VAL A 94 -16.31 17.44 5.36
C VAL A 94 -17.40 18.45 5.68
N ALA A 95 -18.60 18.29 5.10
CA ALA A 95 -19.70 19.21 5.30
C ALA A 95 -20.49 18.87 6.59
N GLY A 96 -20.50 19.80 7.55
CA GLY A 96 -21.17 19.67 8.84
C GLY A 96 -20.20 19.85 10.00
N ASP A 97 -20.26 18.94 10.98
CA ASP A 97 -19.33 18.93 12.10
C ASP A 97 -18.03 18.21 11.73
N LEU A 98 -17.11 18.98 11.12
CA LEU A 98 -15.79 18.48 10.72
C LEU A 98 -14.94 18.05 11.93
N ALA A 99 -15.11 18.66 13.10
CA ALA A 99 -14.38 18.29 14.31
C ALA A 99 -14.82 16.89 14.81
N ALA A 100 -16.12 16.60 14.78
CA ALA A 100 -16.62 15.26 15.06
C ALA A 100 -16.18 14.22 13.99
N ALA A 101 -16.07 14.64 12.72
CA ALA A 101 -15.57 13.77 11.65
C ALA A 101 -14.10 13.37 11.87
N TYR A 102 -13.21 14.33 12.16
CA TYR A 102 -11.82 14.05 12.56
C TYR A 102 -11.75 13.18 13.82
N ALA A 103 -12.53 13.51 14.86
CA ALA A 103 -12.50 12.79 16.13
C ALA A 103 -12.94 11.33 16.01
N ASP A 104 -13.92 11.00 15.16
CA ASP A 104 -14.27 9.60 14.88
C ASP A 104 -13.14 8.88 14.11
N LEU A 105 -12.52 9.51 13.09
CA LEU A 105 -11.38 8.90 12.38
C LEU A 105 -10.21 8.61 13.33
N ALA A 106 -9.84 9.56 14.19
CA ALA A 106 -8.81 9.36 15.22
C ALA A 106 -9.21 8.27 16.24
N THR A 107 -10.48 8.22 16.66
CA THR A 107 -11.01 7.17 17.56
C THR A 107 -11.01 5.78 16.90
N ARG A 108 -11.06 5.72 15.57
CA ARG A 108 -11.01 4.48 14.79
C ARG A 108 -9.59 3.99 14.52
N GLY A 109 -8.57 4.79 14.81
CA GLY A 109 -7.18 4.42 14.58
C GLY A 109 -6.82 4.31 13.09
N VAL A 110 -7.28 5.25 12.25
CA VAL A 110 -6.85 5.30 10.85
C VAL A 110 -5.36 5.64 10.75
N ASP A 111 -4.65 5.05 9.79
CA ASP A 111 -3.22 5.32 9.57
C ASP A 111 -2.98 6.50 8.62
N LEU A 112 -3.96 6.78 7.75
CA LEU A 112 -3.89 7.84 6.75
C LEU A 112 -5.27 8.44 6.50
N VAL A 113 -5.32 9.76 6.33
CA VAL A 113 -6.52 10.51 5.95
C VAL A 113 -6.34 11.13 4.57
N LEU A 114 -7.19 10.73 3.62
CA LEU A 114 -7.35 11.42 2.34
C LEU A 114 -8.31 12.60 2.52
N TRP A 115 -7.78 13.81 2.45
CA TRP A 115 -8.54 15.06 2.41
C TRP A 115 -9.03 15.36 0.99
N ASP A 116 -10.18 16.03 0.87
CA ASP A 116 -10.88 16.20 -0.39
C ASP A 116 -10.10 16.99 -1.47
N ALA A 117 -10.35 16.64 -2.73
CA ALA A 117 -9.65 17.25 -3.87
C ALA A 117 -10.17 18.66 -4.23
N THR A 118 -11.34 19.07 -3.73
CA THR A 118 -12.03 20.32 -4.08
C THR A 118 -11.69 21.50 -3.16
N THR A 119 -11.09 21.27 -2.00
CA THR A 119 -10.72 22.32 -1.03
C THR A 119 -9.29 22.18 -0.52
N ALA A 120 -8.67 23.29 -0.11
CA ALA A 120 -7.36 23.27 0.53
C ALA A 120 -7.46 22.72 1.97
N LEU A 121 -6.48 21.90 2.35
CA LEU A 121 -6.40 21.31 3.68
C LEU A 121 -6.34 22.40 4.79
N PRO A 122 -7.14 22.31 5.87
CA PRO A 122 -7.03 23.22 7.00
C PRO A 122 -5.66 23.15 7.68
N ALA A 123 -5.08 24.31 8.00
CA ALA A 123 -3.72 24.41 8.55
C ALA A 123 -3.55 23.84 9.98
N ASP A 124 -4.64 23.42 10.62
CA ASP A 124 -4.69 22.74 11.92
C ASP A 124 -4.99 21.24 11.81
N ALA A 125 -5.24 20.71 10.61
CA ALA A 125 -5.73 19.34 10.38
C ALA A 125 -4.82 18.22 10.91
N GLU A 126 -3.49 18.36 10.78
CA GLU A 126 -2.50 17.42 11.31
C GLU A 126 -2.68 17.18 12.82
N GLY A 127 -3.05 18.23 13.56
CA GLY A 127 -3.27 18.16 15.01
C GLY A 127 -4.57 17.46 15.44
N LEU A 128 -5.45 17.10 14.49
CA LEU A 128 -6.80 16.58 14.76
C LEU A 128 -6.94 15.05 14.56
N ILE A 129 -5.91 14.40 13.98
CA ILE A 129 -5.96 12.97 13.55
C ILE A 129 -5.02 12.04 14.32
N GLY A 130 -4.28 12.56 15.30
CA GLY A 130 -3.43 11.74 16.18
C GLY A 130 -2.10 11.34 15.53
N SER A 131 -1.96 10.06 15.17
CA SER A 131 -0.77 9.49 14.54
C SER A 131 -0.96 9.14 13.06
N ALA A 132 -2.12 9.51 12.48
CA ALA A 132 -2.40 9.29 11.07
C ALA A 132 -1.64 10.30 10.20
N ALA A 133 -1.15 9.85 9.05
CA ALA A 133 -0.71 10.73 7.98
C ALA A 133 -1.90 11.50 7.38
N ILE A 134 -1.67 12.68 6.80
CA ILE A 134 -2.70 13.38 6.01
C ILE A 134 -2.19 13.75 4.62
N VAL A 135 -3.08 13.63 3.64
CA VAL A 135 -2.79 13.85 2.22
C VAL A 135 -3.91 14.69 1.63
N ALA A 136 -3.58 15.84 1.07
CA ALA A 136 -4.53 16.65 0.33
C ALA A 136 -4.63 16.16 -1.12
N LEU A 137 -5.78 15.64 -1.54
CA LEU A 137 -5.95 15.14 -2.91
C LEU A 137 -5.84 16.26 -3.98
N ILE A 138 -5.95 17.53 -3.59
CA ILE A 138 -5.72 18.67 -4.48
C ILE A 138 -4.27 18.72 -5.03
N ASP A 139 -3.31 18.14 -4.32
CA ASP A 139 -1.90 18.07 -4.75
C ASP A 139 -1.67 17.05 -5.89
N PHE A 140 -2.64 16.18 -6.15
CA PHE A 140 -2.65 15.26 -7.31
C PHE A 140 -3.22 15.93 -8.57
N ALA A 141 -4.00 17.01 -8.40
CA ALA A 141 -4.57 17.74 -9.52
C ALA A 141 -3.50 18.64 -10.16
N ASN A 142 -3.09 18.31 -11.39
CA ASN A 142 -2.07 19.03 -12.17
C ASN A 142 -2.48 20.47 -12.55
N GLY A 143 -2.52 21.37 -11.56
CA GLY A 143 -3.08 22.72 -11.64
C GLY A 143 -4.04 23.10 -10.51
N GLY A 144 -4.22 22.27 -9.47
CA GLY A 144 -5.05 22.58 -8.31
C GLY A 144 -6.55 22.62 -8.59
N THR A 145 -7.05 21.82 -9.53
CA THR A 145 -8.49 21.67 -9.82
C THR A 145 -8.78 20.22 -10.20
N PRO A 146 -9.71 19.52 -9.51
CA PRO A 146 -10.00 18.11 -9.74
C PRO A 146 -10.25 17.74 -11.21
N LEU A 147 -9.50 16.76 -11.68
CA LEU A 147 -9.49 16.29 -13.04
C LEU A 147 -10.74 15.45 -13.32
N ALA A 148 -11.51 15.84 -14.34
CA ALA A 148 -12.59 15.00 -14.85
C ALA A 148 -11.99 13.71 -15.44
N ALA A 149 -12.55 12.56 -15.06
CA ALA A 149 -12.08 11.27 -15.55
C ALA A 149 -12.23 11.13 -17.07
N THR A 150 -11.31 10.39 -17.70
CA THR A 150 -11.45 9.94 -19.09
C THR A 150 -12.68 9.02 -19.23
N ASP A 151 -13.16 8.78 -20.45
CA ASP A 151 -14.29 7.85 -20.68
C ASP A 151 -13.99 6.43 -20.16
N GLU A 152 -12.74 5.97 -20.32
CA GLU A 152 -12.28 4.68 -19.81
C GLU A 152 -12.30 4.62 -18.27
N PHE A 153 -11.74 5.63 -17.60
CA PHE A 153 -11.74 5.64 -16.14
C PHE A 153 -13.14 5.94 -15.57
N THR A 154 -13.98 6.69 -16.29
CA THR A 154 -15.41 6.86 -15.98
C THR A 154 -16.15 5.53 -16.01
N ALA A 155 -15.86 4.66 -16.99
CA ALA A 155 -16.42 3.31 -17.02
C ALA A 155 -15.96 2.47 -15.82
N ARG A 156 -14.69 2.59 -15.39
CA ARG A 156 -14.18 1.94 -14.17
C ARG A 156 -14.83 2.47 -12.89
N LEU A 157 -14.93 3.79 -12.71
CA LEU A 157 -15.63 4.41 -11.56
C LEU A 157 -17.09 3.93 -11.46
N LYS A 158 -17.78 3.77 -12.59
CA LYS A 158 -19.16 3.25 -12.64
C LYS A 158 -19.32 1.77 -12.31
N THR A 159 -18.22 1.04 -12.08
CA THR A 159 -18.26 -0.30 -11.46
C THR A 159 -18.26 -0.25 -9.93
N ALA A 160 -17.91 0.88 -9.31
CA ALA A 160 -18.05 1.12 -7.87
C ALA A 160 -19.38 1.82 -7.56
N ASP A 161 -19.72 2.90 -8.29
CA ASP A 161 -21.05 3.54 -8.22
C ASP A 161 -21.63 3.80 -9.63
N PRO A 162 -22.66 3.06 -10.07
CA PRO A 162 -23.28 3.28 -11.37
C PRO A 162 -24.13 4.57 -11.44
N THR A 163 -24.39 5.24 -10.30
CA THR A 163 -25.24 6.44 -10.22
C THR A 163 -24.50 7.76 -10.41
N LEU A 164 -23.16 7.73 -10.50
CA LEU A 164 -22.29 8.90 -10.65
C LEU A 164 -22.73 9.87 -11.75
N THR A 165 -23.03 11.10 -11.33
CA THR A 165 -23.38 12.26 -12.17
C THR A 165 -22.18 13.16 -12.50
N ALA A 166 -21.08 13.04 -11.77
CA ALA A 166 -19.79 13.67 -12.05
C ALA A 166 -18.64 12.68 -11.78
N THR A 167 -17.42 13.01 -12.21
CA THR A 167 -16.24 12.14 -12.07
C THR A 167 -14.99 12.87 -11.55
N ALA A 168 -15.05 14.18 -11.39
CA ALA A 168 -13.91 14.99 -10.96
C ALA A 168 -13.52 14.68 -9.50
N GLY A 169 -12.23 14.42 -9.25
CA GLY A 169 -11.72 13.98 -7.95
C GLY A 169 -11.58 12.46 -7.81
N GLY A 170 -12.23 11.67 -8.68
CA GLY A 170 -12.17 10.21 -8.63
C GLY A 170 -10.83 9.62 -9.04
N ALA A 171 -10.05 10.33 -9.87
CA ALA A 171 -8.72 9.91 -10.29
C ALA A 171 -7.69 10.13 -9.16
N GLU A 172 -7.75 11.30 -8.54
CA GLU A 172 -6.95 11.71 -7.38
C GLU A 172 -7.18 10.75 -6.22
N ALA A 173 -8.44 10.47 -5.89
CA ALA A 173 -8.80 9.57 -4.79
C ALA A 173 -8.31 8.12 -5.01
N TYR A 174 -8.41 7.62 -6.25
CA TYR A 174 -7.89 6.30 -6.63
C TYR A 174 -6.34 6.26 -6.50
N ASP A 175 -5.64 7.25 -7.07
CA ASP A 175 -4.19 7.32 -7.01
C ASP A 175 -3.68 7.55 -5.58
N GLY A 176 -4.46 8.22 -4.72
CA GLY A 176 -4.19 8.42 -3.31
C GLY A 176 -4.13 7.11 -2.53
N VAL A 177 -5.15 6.26 -2.69
CA VAL A 177 -5.18 4.91 -2.09
C VAL A 177 -4.06 4.03 -2.66
N MET A 178 -3.82 4.06 -3.98
CA MET A 178 -2.71 3.32 -4.59
C MET A 178 -1.35 3.78 -4.05
N THR A 179 -1.16 5.08 -3.85
CA THR A 179 0.08 5.64 -3.28
C THR A 179 0.25 5.25 -1.81
N ALA A 180 -0.82 5.24 -1.01
CA ALA A 180 -0.78 4.76 0.37
C ALA A 180 -0.38 3.29 0.47
N ALA A 181 -1.01 2.41 -0.32
CA ALA A 181 -0.71 0.99 -0.33
C ALA A 181 0.71 0.67 -0.86
N LEU A 182 1.17 1.41 -1.88
CA LEU A 182 2.55 1.28 -2.37
C LEU A 182 3.57 1.82 -1.36
N ALA A 183 3.26 2.90 -0.63
CA ALA A 183 4.10 3.41 0.45
C ALA A 183 4.26 2.34 1.55
N ALA A 184 3.15 1.71 2.00
CA ALA A 184 3.15 0.64 2.98
C ALA A 184 3.99 -0.58 2.54
N VAL A 185 3.91 -0.99 1.27
CA VAL A 185 4.76 -2.07 0.72
C VAL A 185 6.24 -1.68 0.66
N ILE A 186 6.56 -0.42 0.37
CA ILE A 186 7.94 0.09 0.33
C ILE A 186 8.56 0.17 1.75
N THR A 187 7.77 0.42 2.78
CA THR A 187 8.25 0.45 4.19
C THR A 187 8.12 -0.89 4.91
N GLY A 188 7.21 -1.76 4.50
CA GLY A 188 6.83 -2.98 5.23
C GLY A 188 6.05 -2.68 6.52
N ASP A 189 5.37 -1.53 6.58
CA ASP A 189 4.72 -0.98 7.78
C ASP A 189 3.66 0.04 7.36
N ASP A 190 2.47 -0.06 7.95
CA ASP A 190 1.26 0.70 7.61
C ASP A 190 1.04 1.95 8.47
N GLY A 191 1.72 2.09 9.61
CA GLY A 191 1.51 3.24 10.49
C GLY A 191 1.87 4.59 9.84
N GLY A 192 1.14 5.65 10.19
CA GLY A 192 1.19 6.96 9.51
C GLY A 192 2.60 7.52 9.27
N SER A 193 3.50 7.47 10.27
CA SER A 193 4.90 7.92 10.10
C SER A 193 5.70 7.10 9.09
N SER A 194 5.37 5.82 8.90
CA SER A 194 5.95 4.98 7.85
C SER A 194 5.32 5.27 6.49
N LEU A 195 4.01 5.55 6.43
CA LEU A 195 3.37 6.02 5.20
C LEU A 195 3.96 7.34 4.72
N GLU A 196 4.15 8.34 5.59
CA GLU A 196 4.84 9.60 5.28
C GLU A 196 6.26 9.35 4.76
N ALA A 197 7.02 8.47 5.41
CA ALA A 197 8.37 8.10 4.98
C ALA A 197 8.39 7.25 3.69
N GLY A 198 7.30 6.57 3.34
CA GLY A 198 7.11 5.80 2.12
C GLY A 198 6.65 6.64 0.94
N TRP A 199 5.80 7.64 1.20
CA TRP A 199 5.09 8.46 0.23
C TRP A 199 5.97 9.05 -0.90
N PRO A 200 7.06 9.80 -0.61
CA PRO A 200 7.90 10.36 -1.66
C PRO A 200 8.68 9.29 -2.45
N LYS A 201 8.84 8.07 -1.91
CA LYS A 201 9.57 6.98 -2.58
C LYS A 201 8.78 6.41 -3.76
N VAL A 202 7.44 6.42 -3.67
CA VAL A 202 6.51 5.87 -4.69
C VAL A 202 6.68 6.51 -6.08
N ILE A 203 7.21 7.73 -6.15
CA ILE A 203 7.49 8.47 -7.41
C ILE A 203 8.98 8.84 -7.59
N SER A 204 9.88 8.21 -6.83
CA SER A 204 11.32 8.58 -6.78
C SER A 204 12.23 7.83 -7.76
N GLY A 205 11.72 6.79 -8.40
CA GLY A 205 12.50 5.81 -9.13
C GLY A 205 12.65 6.07 -10.64
N SER A 206 12.85 4.97 -11.37
CA SER A 206 12.95 4.97 -12.83
C SER A 206 12.23 3.80 -13.50
N ALA A 207 11.69 2.85 -12.74
CA ALA A 207 10.77 1.84 -13.24
C ALA A 207 9.34 2.42 -13.23
N VAL A 208 8.93 3.01 -14.36
CA VAL A 208 7.58 3.56 -14.50
C VAL A 208 6.56 2.43 -14.45
N CYS A 209 5.53 2.59 -13.62
CA CYS A 209 4.41 1.67 -13.49
C CYS A 209 3.10 2.47 -13.38
N ALA A 210 1.99 1.94 -13.91
CA ALA A 210 0.68 2.59 -13.95
C ALA A 210 -0.43 1.82 -13.21
N SER A 211 -0.16 0.58 -12.78
CA SER A 211 -1.11 -0.24 -12.02
C SER A 211 -0.46 -0.92 -10.82
N TRP A 212 -1.30 -1.36 -9.87
CA TRP A 212 -0.87 -2.11 -8.67
C TRP A 212 0.09 -3.26 -9.01
N ALA A 213 -0.32 -4.14 -9.93
CA ALA A 213 0.43 -5.32 -10.31
C ALA A 213 1.77 -4.98 -11.00
N GLU A 214 1.83 -3.92 -11.80
CA GLU A 214 3.09 -3.46 -12.40
C GLU A 214 4.07 -2.93 -11.35
N CYS A 215 3.60 -2.11 -10.42
CA CYS A 215 4.43 -1.52 -9.37
C CYS A 215 4.93 -2.60 -8.39
N VAL A 216 4.06 -3.53 -7.98
CA VAL A 216 4.45 -4.74 -7.24
C VAL A 216 5.52 -5.52 -7.98
N PHE A 217 5.30 -5.84 -9.27
CA PHE A 217 6.24 -6.65 -10.05
C PHE A 217 7.61 -5.98 -10.13
N ALA A 218 7.66 -4.69 -10.43
CA ALA A 218 8.90 -3.90 -10.42
C ALA A 218 9.62 -3.94 -9.06
N MET A 219 8.88 -3.88 -7.94
CA MET A 219 9.47 -4.02 -6.60
C MET A 219 9.97 -5.45 -6.32
N THR A 220 9.33 -6.50 -6.84
CA THR A 220 9.86 -7.89 -6.72
C THR A 220 11.18 -8.08 -7.49
N GLU A 221 11.34 -7.41 -8.63
CA GLU A 221 12.60 -7.28 -9.39
C GLU A 221 13.58 -6.26 -8.76
N LYS A 222 13.28 -5.76 -7.56
CA LYS A 222 14.09 -4.82 -6.75
C LYS A 222 14.36 -3.48 -7.43
N GLN A 223 13.46 -3.06 -8.31
CA GLN A 223 13.49 -1.75 -8.95
C GLN A 223 12.90 -0.68 -8.02
N ILE A 224 13.35 0.56 -8.18
CA ILE A 224 12.71 1.72 -7.55
C ILE A 224 11.66 2.24 -8.54
N ILE A 225 10.41 2.33 -8.09
CA ILE A 225 9.26 2.68 -8.93
C ILE A 225 9.07 4.19 -9.13
N ASP A 226 8.49 4.54 -10.27
CA ASP A 226 7.90 5.86 -10.56
C ASP A 226 6.41 5.61 -10.90
N TYR A 227 5.54 5.63 -9.88
CA TYR A 227 4.12 5.34 -10.06
C TYR A 227 3.36 6.53 -10.67
N GLN A 228 3.04 6.38 -11.96
CA GLN A 228 2.32 7.34 -12.78
C GLN A 228 0.89 6.82 -12.99
N GLY A 229 -0.01 7.22 -12.10
CA GLY A 229 -1.39 6.73 -12.03
C GLY A 229 -2.35 7.36 -13.03
N ILE A 230 -3.63 7.41 -12.67
CA ILE A 230 -4.71 7.99 -13.49
C ILE A 230 -4.56 9.50 -13.64
N THR A 231 -4.02 10.17 -12.61
CA THR A 231 -3.59 11.58 -12.64
C THR A 231 -2.28 11.80 -13.39
N GLY A 232 -1.64 10.72 -13.86
CA GLY A 232 -0.39 10.74 -14.60
C GLY A 232 0.84 10.94 -13.71
N ARG A 233 1.82 11.71 -14.20
CA ARG A 233 3.07 11.95 -13.50
C ARG A 233 2.95 13.17 -12.58
N ARG A 234 3.10 12.92 -11.28
CA ARG A 234 3.22 13.94 -10.22
C ARG A 234 4.67 14.43 -10.12
N SER A 235 4.89 15.67 -9.68
CA SER A 235 6.21 16.34 -9.70
C SER A 235 6.44 17.29 -8.54
#